data_AF-A0A510DVU4-F1
#
_entry.id   AF-A0A510DVU4-F1
#
_cell.length_a   1.000
_cell.length_b   1.000
_cell.length_c   1.000
_cell.angle_alpha   90.00
_cell.angle_beta   90.00
_cell.angle_gamma   90.00
#
_symmetry.space_group_name_H-M   'P 1'
#
loop_
_entity.id
_entity.type
_entity.pdbx_description
1 polymer ?
#
loop_
_entity_poly.entity_id
_entity_poly.type
_entity_poly.pdbx_seq_one_letter_code
_entity_poly.pdbx_strand_id
1 'polypeptide(L)'
;MAGVINRIKKRGLSISSGVLLVALSALLMWRLGPSGFTDFSFFFYGLDPVYFYLLGLVLGGERVVFGLTGSERLFKLIAGDGMMYYYSLMILVLILGVAGIYVMAFSFVTFSSLTFRILDIVDGIAFIVTAMTIWMK
;
A
#
# COMPACT_ATOMS: atom_id res chain seq x y z
N MET A 1 27.45 4.88 -15.64
CA MET A 1 26.14 5.43 -16.10
C MET A 1 24.98 4.46 -15.88
N ALA A 2 25.11 3.15 -16.14
CA ALA A 2 24.03 2.16 -15.93
C ALA A 2 23.45 2.13 -14.49
N GLY A 3 24.29 2.25 -13.46
CA GLY A 3 23.82 2.29 -12.06
C GLY A 3 23.01 3.55 -11.69
N VAL A 4 23.27 4.67 -12.35
CA VAL A 4 22.54 5.94 -12.12
C VAL A 4 21.15 5.86 -12.76
N ILE A 5 21.07 5.32 -13.98
CA ILE A 5 19.81 5.10 -14.70
C ILE A 5 18.90 4.15 -13.93
N ASN A 6 19.45 3.03 -13.41
CA ASN A 6 18.69 2.10 -12.57
C ASN A 6 18.18 2.74 -11.27
N ARG A 7 18.98 3.62 -10.64
CA ARG A 7 18.57 4.33 -9.43
C ARG A 7 17.44 5.33 -9.71
N ILE A 8 17.52 6.08 -10.81
CA ILE A 8 16.46 7.02 -11.23
C ILE A 8 15.18 6.26 -11.57
N LYS A 9 15.27 5.15 -12.32
CA LYS A 9 14.13 4.31 -12.67
C LYS A 9 13.44 3.72 -11.43
N LYS A 10 14.21 3.20 -10.47
CA LYS A 10 13.68 2.71 -9.18
C LYS A 10 12.95 3.80 -8.38
N ARG A 11 13.50 5.02 -8.37
CA ARG A 11 12.88 6.17 -7.68
C ARG A 11 11.60 6.61 -8.38
N GLY A 12 11.60 6.72 -9.71
CA GLY A 12 10.40 7.06 -10.48
C GLY A 12 9.26 6.08 -10.24
N LEU A 13 9.56 4.78 -10.29
CA LEU A 13 8.57 3.72 -10.00
C LEU A 13 8.01 3.81 -8.58
N SER A 14 8.86 4.09 -7.59
CA SER A 14 8.44 4.24 -6.19
C SER A 14 7.53 5.47 -5.98
N ILE A 15 7.81 6.59 -6.67
CA ILE A 15 6.94 7.78 -6.62
C ILE A 15 5.60 7.45 -7.26
N SER A 16 5.59 6.87 -8.46
CA SER A 16 4.34 6.58 -9.17
C SER A 16 3.47 5.60 -8.40
N SER A 17 4.04 4.52 -7.84
CA SER A 17 3.29 3.55 -7.05
C SER A 17 2.80 4.16 -5.74
N GLY A 18 3.65 4.93 -5.05
CA GLY A 18 3.31 5.62 -3.82
C GLY A 18 2.18 6.64 -4.00
N VAL A 19 2.24 7.49 -5.03
CA VAL A 19 1.18 8.47 -5.30
C VAL A 19 -0.13 7.80 -5.65
N LEU A 20 -0.11 6.74 -6.48
CA LEU A 20 -1.30 5.97 -6.82
C LEU A 20 -1.93 5.35 -5.57
N LEU A 21 -1.13 4.68 -4.75
CA LEU A 21 -1.59 4.03 -3.53
C LEU A 21 -2.18 5.05 -2.55
N VAL A 22 -1.51 6.19 -2.34
CA VAL A 22 -2.03 7.25 -1.45
C VAL A 22 -3.35 7.82 -1.98
N ALA A 23 -3.42 8.14 -3.28
CA ALA A 23 -4.61 8.76 -3.86
C ALA A 23 -5.83 7.83 -3.80
N LEU A 24 -5.64 6.55 -4.15
CA LEU A 24 -6.70 5.54 -4.16
C LEU A 24 -7.16 5.20 -2.74
N SER A 25 -6.22 4.92 -1.84
CA SER A 25 -6.54 4.65 -0.44
C SER A 25 -7.22 5.84 0.26
N ALA A 26 -6.81 7.08 -0.04
CA ALA A 26 -7.47 8.29 0.49
C ALA A 26 -8.91 8.42 -0.02
N LEU A 27 -9.14 8.19 -1.32
CA LEU A 27 -10.45 8.29 -1.95
C LEU A 27 -11.41 7.24 -1.38
N LEU A 28 -10.93 6.00 -1.22
CA LEU A 28 -11.71 4.90 -0.66
C LEU A 28 -12.03 5.12 0.83
N MET A 29 -11.08 5.63 1.62
CA MET A 29 -11.33 6.02 3.01
C MET A 29 -12.35 7.16 3.13
N TRP A 30 -12.22 8.22 2.32
CA TRP A 30 -13.15 9.34 2.37
C TRP A 30 -14.59 8.90 2.07
N ARG A 31 -14.74 7.95 1.15
CA ARG A 31 -16.04 7.37 0.78
C ARG A 31 -16.66 6.54 1.90
N LEU A 32 -15.86 5.73 2.62
CA LEU A 32 -16.34 4.90 3.73
C LEU A 32 -16.89 5.74 4.90
N GLY A 33 -16.46 7.01 4.98
CA GLY A 33 -16.94 7.98 5.96
C GLY A 33 -16.64 7.56 7.42
N PRO A 34 -17.19 8.29 8.41
CA PRO A 34 -17.00 7.98 9.83
C PRO A 34 -17.57 6.61 10.24
N SER A 35 -18.61 6.14 9.56
CA SER A 35 -19.27 4.85 9.80
C SER A 35 -18.33 3.65 9.64
N GLY A 36 -17.42 3.71 8.66
CA GLY A 36 -16.39 2.66 8.46
C GLY A 36 -15.33 2.61 9.57
N PHE A 37 -15.21 3.64 10.40
CA PHE A 37 -14.31 3.64 11.56
C PHE A 37 -14.99 3.27 12.87
N THR A 38 -16.33 3.39 12.94
CA THR A 38 -17.10 3.16 14.17
C THR A 38 -17.71 1.77 14.28
N ASP A 39 -17.85 1.04 13.17
CA ASP A 39 -18.36 -0.33 13.16
C ASP A 39 -17.27 -1.36 13.52
N PHE A 40 -16.84 -1.32 14.79
CA PHE A 40 -16.02 -2.38 15.40
C PHE A 40 -16.71 -3.75 15.46
N SER A 41 -18.02 -3.82 15.15
CA SER A 41 -18.78 -5.06 15.03
C SER A 41 -18.28 -5.96 13.88
N PHE A 42 -17.68 -5.38 12.84
CA PHE A 42 -17.01 -6.13 11.77
C PHE A 42 -15.68 -6.75 12.21
N PHE A 43 -15.04 -6.22 13.25
CA PHE A 43 -13.78 -6.74 13.77
C PHE A 43 -13.87 -8.20 14.26
N PHE A 44 -15.08 -8.64 14.63
CA PHE A 44 -15.35 -10.02 15.08
C PHE A 44 -15.90 -10.94 13.97
N TYR A 45 -16.31 -10.40 12.82
CA TYR A 45 -16.96 -11.18 11.74
C TYR A 45 -16.30 -11.08 10.35
N GLY A 46 -15.36 -10.16 10.13
CA GLY A 46 -14.59 -10.09 8.88
C GLY A 46 -13.68 -8.85 8.83
N LEU A 47 -12.41 -9.06 8.50
CA LEU A 47 -11.38 -8.01 8.40
C LEU A 47 -11.87 -6.84 7.52
N ASP A 48 -12.10 -5.67 8.08
CA ASP A 48 -12.52 -4.50 7.32
C ASP A 48 -11.38 -4.02 6.38
N PRO A 49 -11.63 -3.79 5.08
CA PRO A 49 -10.62 -3.22 4.17
C PRO A 49 -10.10 -1.83 4.59
N VAL A 50 -10.79 -1.10 5.47
CA VAL A 50 -10.37 0.22 5.99
C VAL A 50 -8.93 0.20 6.54
N TYR A 51 -8.53 -0.86 7.24
CA TYR A 51 -7.17 -0.98 7.77
C TYR A 51 -6.12 -1.13 6.68
N PHE A 52 -6.47 -1.77 5.57
CA PHE A 52 -5.59 -1.85 4.42
C PHE A 52 -5.46 -0.49 3.75
N TYR A 53 -6.54 0.27 3.58
CA TYR A 53 -6.42 1.64 3.04
C TYR A 53 -5.55 2.55 3.94
N LEU A 54 -5.67 2.43 5.27
CA LEU A 54 -4.77 3.13 6.20
C LEU A 54 -3.29 2.73 6.01
N LEU A 55 -3.02 1.43 5.87
CA LEU A 55 -1.70 0.92 5.52
C LEU A 55 -1.21 1.48 4.17
N GLY A 56 -2.11 1.59 3.19
CA GLY A 56 -1.85 2.16 1.87
C GLY A 56 -1.43 3.63 1.93
N LEU A 57 -2.07 4.43 2.78
CA LEU A 57 -1.66 5.81 3.04
C LEU A 57 -0.27 5.90 3.65
N VAL A 58 0.00 5.12 4.70
CA VAL A 58 1.29 5.17 5.41
C VAL A 58 2.44 4.70 4.52
N LEU A 59 2.28 3.54 3.89
CA LEU A 59 3.32 2.94 3.05
C LEU A 59 3.45 3.66 1.70
N GLY A 60 2.34 4.10 1.11
CA GLY A 60 2.37 4.93 -0.09
C GLY A 60 3.05 6.28 0.17
N GLY A 61 2.77 6.91 1.32
CA GLY A 61 3.45 8.13 1.76
C GLY A 61 4.95 7.92 1.93
N GLU A 62 5.37 6.83 2.57
CA GLU A 62 6.79 6.46 2.68
C GLU A 62 7.44 6.34 1.29
N ARG A 63 6.80 5.66 0.34
CA ARG A 63 7.31 5.48 -1.03
C ARG A 63 7.52 6.81 -1.76
N VAL A 64 6.59 7.75 -1.60
CA VAL A 64 6.73 9.11 -2.15
C VAL A 64 7.94 9.81 -1.54
N VAL A 65 8.10 9.76 -0.21
CA VAL A 65 9.24 10.39 0.46
C VAL A 65 10.55 9.73 0.05
N PHE A 66 10.62 8.40 -0.03
CA PHE A 66 11.80 7.68 -0.53
C PHE A 66 12.13 8.07 -1.97
N GLY A 67 11.12 8.17 -2.83
CA GLY A 67 11.29 8.60 -4.21
C GLY A 67 11.88 10.01 -4.33
N LEU A 68 11.36 10.97 -3.57
CA LEU A 68 11.79 12.37 -3.58
C LEU A 68 13.17 12.58 -2.93
N THR A 69 13.42 11.95 -1.79
CA THR A 69 14.64 12.19 -1.00
C THR A 69 15.76 11.19 -1.27
N GLY A 70 15.43 9.99 -1.75
CA GLY A 70 16.34 8.85 -1.82
C GLY A 70 16.71 8.29 -0.44
N SER A 71 16.11 8.80 0.64
CA SER A 71 16.42 8.43 2.03
C SER A 71 15.51 7.31 2.50
N GLU A 72 16.10 6.31 3.15
CA GLU A 72 15.38 5.16 3.70
C GLU A 72 15.05 5.31 5.19
N ARG A 73 15.32 6.49 5.78
CA ARG A 73 15.14 6.68 7.23
C ARG A 73 13.72 6.37 7.68
N LEU A 74 12.71 6.82 6.94
CA LEU A 74 11.31 6.52 7.25
C LEU A 74 10.98 5.04 7.07
N PHE A 75 11.49 4.41 6.01
CA PHE A 75 11.29 2.98 5.80
C PHE A 75 11.92 2.14 6.93
N LYS A 76 13.13 2.49 7.37
CA LYS A 76 13.83 1.81 8.47
C LYS A 76 13.16 2.03 9.83
N LEU A 77 12.46 3.15 10.02
CA LEU A 77 11.63 3.34 11.22
C LEU A 77 10.44 2.36 11.23
N ILE A 78 9.90 2.02 10.05
CA ILE A 78 8.77 1.08 9.91
C ILE A 78 9.25 -0.38 9.95
N ALA A 79 10.32 -0.69 9.20
CA ALA A 79 10.85 -2.04 9.04
C ALA A 79 11.89 -2.44 10.12
N GLY A 80 12.28 -1.51 11.00
CA GLY A 80 13.40 -1.70 11.92
C GLY A 80 14.78 -1.59 11.25
N ASP A 81 15.84 -1.63 12.05
CA ASP A 81 17.24 -1.60 11.58
C ASP A 81 18.02 -2.83 12.09
N GLY A 82 19.15 -3.14 11.44
CA GLY A 82 20.05 -4.23 11.84
C GLY A 82 19.71 -5.61 11.24
N MET A 83 20.05 -6.68 11.97
CA MET A 83 19.98 -8.08 11.48
C MET A 83 18.56 -8.53 11.09
N MET A 84 17.53 -7.89 11.65
CA MET A 84 16.12 -8.21 11.39
C MET A 84 15.52 -7.42 10.21
N TYR A 85 16.28 -6.52 9.58
CA TYR A 85 15.79 -5.70 8.48
C TYR A 85 15.27 -6.53 7.30
N TYR A 86 16.01 -7.58 6.92
CA TYR A 86 15.62 -8.45 5.81
C TYR A 86 14.32 -9.22 6.09
N TYR A 87 14.17 -9.75 7.31
CA TYR A 87 12.95 -10.43 7.74
C TYR A 87 11.74 -9.50 7.75
N SER A 88 11.93 -8.28 8.25
CA SER A 88 10.86 -7.26 8.28
C SER A 88 10.46 -6.81 6.87
N LEU A 89 11.42 -6.73 5.95
CA LEU A 89 11.15 -6.45 4.54
C LEU A 89 10.33 -7.58 3.89
N MET A 90 10.69 -8.84 4.14
CA MET A 90 9.90 -10.00 3.70
C MET A 90 8.46 -9.96 4.23
N ILE A 91 8.30 -9.70 5.53
CA ILE A 91 6.98 -9.61 6.18
C ILE A 91 6.16 -8.48 5.57
N LEU A 92 6.74 -7.29 5.39
CA LEU A 92 6.06 -6.14 4.78
C LEU A 92 5.60 -6.43 3.35
N VAL A 93 6.44 -7.08 2.54
CA VAL A 93 6.07 -7.48 1.17
C VAL A 93 4.93 -8.49 1.19
N LEU A 94 4.95 -9.43 2.13
CA LEU A 94 3.90 -10.44 2.28
C LEU A 94 2.58 -9.79 2.73
N ILE A 95 2.62 -8.87 3.70
CA ILE A 95 1.46 -8.09 4.15
C ILE A 95 0.86 -7.29 2.99
N LEU A 96 1.69 -6.57 2.22
CA LEU A 96 1.21 -5.80 1.06
C LEU A 96 0.61 -6.70 -0.03
N GLY A 97 1.23 -7.86 -0.28
CA GLY A 97 0.69 -8.84 -1.25
C GLY A 97 -0.67 -9.39 -0.83
N VAL A 98 -0.80 -9.79 0.44
CA VAL A 98 -2.06 -10.29 1.00
C VAL A 98 -3.12 -9.18 1.02
N ALA A 99 -2.74 -7.97 1.43
CA ALA A 99 -3.62 -6.79 1.42
C ALA A 99 -4.17 -6.53 0.01
N GLY A 100 -3.31 -6.54 -1.02
CA GLY A 100 -3.72 -6.30 -2.39
C GLY A 100 -4.73 -7.34 -2.90
N ILE A 101 -4.45 -8.63 -2.67
CA ILE A 101 -5.37 -9.73 -3.02
C ILE A 101 -6.68 -9.60 -2.25
N TYR A 102 -6.61 -9.26 -0.97
CA TYR A 102 -7.78 -9.11 -0.11
C TYR A 102 -8.70 -7.99 -0.57
N VAL A 103 -8.17 -6.78 -0.79
CA VAL A 103 -8.93 -5.62 -1.28
C VAL A 103 -9.56 -5.93 -2.64
N MET A 104 -8.82 -6.58 -3.55
CA MET A 104 -9.36 -7.04 -4.82
C MET A 104 -10.50 -8.04 -4.66
N ALA A 105 -10.35 -9.07 -3.84
CA ALA A 105 -11.37 -10.09 -3.63
C ALA A 105 -12.64 -9.50 -2.98
N PHE A 106 -12.45 -8.62 -1.99
CA PHE A 106 -13.53 -7.95 -1.29
C PHE A 106 -14.34 -7.04 -2.23
N SER A 107 -13.70 -6.45 -3.24
CA SER A 107 -14.38 -5.59 -4.22
C SER A 107 -15.57 -6.27 -4.93
N PHE A 108 -15.52 -7.59 -5.11
CA PHE A 108 -16.56 -8.38 -5.76
C PHE A 108 -17.76 -8.68 -4.86
N VAL A 109 -17.54 -8.73 -3.55
CA VAL A 109 -18.54 -9.11 -2.55
C VAL A 109 -19.32 -7.89 -2.06
N THR A 110 -18.64 -6.76 -1.88
CA THR A 110 -19.15 -5.67 -1.03
C THR A 110 -19.76 -4.53 -1.83
N PHE A 111 -19.37 -4.34 -3.09
CA PHE A 111 -19.79 -3.16 -3.87
C PHE A 111 -20.66 -3.54 -5.07
N SER A 112 -21.85 -2.92 -5.17
CA SER A 112 -22.77 -3.08 -6.30
C SER A 112 -22.43 -2.20 -7.50
N SER A 113 -21.76 -1.06 -7.28
CA SER A 113 -21.37 -0.13 -8.34
C SER A 113 -20.07 -0.56 -9.00
N LEU A 114 -20.11 -0.69 -10.34
CA LEU A 114 -19.01 -1.13 -11.17
C LEU A 114 -17.79 -0.18 -11.08
N THR A 115 -18.01 1.13 -10.99
CA THR A 115 -16.94 2.13 -10.89
C THR A 115 -16.09 1.93 -9.63
N PHE A 116 -16.73 1.70 -8.49
CA PHE A 116 -16.02 1.54 -7.23
C PHE A 116 -15.31 0.20 -7.13
N ARG A 117 -15.93 -0.85 -7.67
CA ARG A 117 -15.27 -2.16 -7.79
C ARG A 117 -13.95 -2.05 -8.57
N ILE A 118 -13.94 -1.28 -9.66
CA ILE A 118 -12.71 -1.02 -10.42
C ILE A 118 -11.70 -0.25 -9.58
N LEU A 119 -12.11 0.76 -8.82
CA LEU A 119 -11.20 1.53 -7.96
C LEU A 119 -10.53 0.66 -6.87
N ASP A 120 -11.28 -0.22 -6.21
CA ASP A 120 -10.72 -1.18 -5.25
C ASP A 120 -9.75 -2.17 -5.91
N ILE A 121 -10.08 -2.64 -7.11
CA ILE A 121 -9.19 -3.52 -7.85
C ILE A 121 -7.87 -2.81 -8.19
N VAL A 122 -7.96 -1.56 -8.65
CA VAL A 122 -6.78 -0.75 -8.95
C VAL A 122 -5.97 -0.45 -7.69
N ASP A 123 -6.62 -0.20 -6.55
CA ASP A 123 -5.94 -0.02 -5.25
C ASP A 123 -5.22 -1.31 -4.82
N GLY A 124 -5.87 -2.46 -4.92
CA GLY A 124 -5.24 -3.75 -4.66
C GLY A 124 -4.07 -4.06 -5.60
N ILE A 125 -4.14 -3.66 -6.87
CA ILE A 125 -2.99 -3.72 -7.79
C ILE A 125 -1.89 -2.76 -7.32
N ALA A 126 -2.22 -1.56 -6.86
CA ALA A 126 -1.25 -0.60 -6.35
C ALA A 126 -0.51 -1.14 -5.10
N PHE A 127 -1.19 -1.91 -4.24
CA PHE A 127 -0.55 -2.65 -3.14
C PHE A 127 0.50 -3.64 -3.65
N ILE A 128 0.15 -4.45 -4.65
CA ILE A 128 1.07 -5.46 -5.22
C ILE A 128 2.26 -4.80 -5.92
N VAL A 129 2.01 -3.75 -6.72
CA VAL A 129 3.08 -3.00 -7.38
C VAL A 129 3.99 -2.36 -6.33
N THR A 130 3.42 -1.82 -5.26
CA THR A 130 4.20 -1.26 -4.15
C THR A 130 5.05 -2.35 -3.50
N ALA A 131 4.50 -3.53 -3.19
CA ALA A 131 5.23 -4.67 -2.67
C ALA A 131 6.43 -5.06 -3.57
N MET A 132 6.23 -5.12 -4.89
CA MET A 132 7.30 -5.37 -5.85
C MET A 132 8.37 -4.27 -5.82
N THR A 133 7.99 -3.00 -5.74
CA THR A 133 8.98 -1.91 -5.62
C THR A 133 9.77 -1.94 -4.32
N ILE A 134 9.18 -2.47 -3.23
CA ILE A 134 9.90 -2.72 -1.97
C ILE A 134 10.89 -3.88 -2.15
N TRP A 135 10.46 -4.97 -2.78
CA TRP A 135 11.28 -6.16 -2.99
C TRP A 135 12.45 -5.94 -3.97
N MET A 136 12.24 -5.11 -4.99
CA MET A 136 13.27 -4.79 -5.98
C MET A 136 14.37 -3.88 -5.45
N LYS A 137 14.29 -3.38 -4.20
CA LYS A 137 15.36 -2.60 -3.59
C LYS A 137 16.63 -3.43 -3.50
#